data_AF-A0A497DLW8-F1
#
_entry.id   AF-A0A497DLW8-F1
#
_cell.length_a   1.000
_cell.length_b   1.000
_cell.length_c   1.000
_cell.angle_alpha   90.00
_cell.angle_beta   90.00
_cell.angle_gamma   90.00
#
_symmetry.space_group_name_H-M   'P 1'
#
loop_
_entity.id
_entity.type
_entity.pdbx_description
1 polymer ?
#
loop_
_entity_poly.entity_id
_entity_poly.type
_entity_poly.pdbx_seq_one_letter_code
_entity_poly.pdbx_strand_id
1 'polypeptide(L)'
;EHDYDVDNMKHDPFDNMVADAVEVYKHLLEKQADNSVVIISVGFLNNLHDLLLDPEGFALVKSKVRLLAVMGGLNNDGFNLIRHDLVDQTQYVLENWPGTLVTTHVGGDMITGETLTGTTPTDNPVRRAYELEWHQGPNIGRSSWDQVTTMYAIFGNKYFKEEWDGGGSLRNGYTWSFSAGHRGYAAPKNDKEIEDEIERLMTLTPKMEN
;
A
#
# COMPACT_ATOMS: atom_id res chain seq x y z
N GLU A 1 19.80 -2.92 18.16
CA GLU A 1 19.67 -3.63 16.86
C GLU A 1 20.18 -5.03 17.11
N HIS A 2 19.31 -6.02 16.98
CA HIS A 2 19.58 -7.41 17.41
C HIS A 2 20.29 -8.19 16.29
N ASP A 3 21.23 -9.06 16.70
CA ASP A 3 22.05 -10.03 15.93
C ASP A 3 21.27 -11.06 15.07
N TYR A 4 20.17 -10.68 14.42
CA TYR A 4 19.61 -11.48 13.34
C TYR A 4 20.19 -10.94 12.04
N ASP A 5 21.16 -11.67 11.51
CA ASP A 5 21.60 -11.51 10.12
C ASP A 5 20.39 -11.80 9.23
N VAL A 6 19.73 -10.73 8.78
CA VAL A 6 18.67 -10.80 7.77
C VAL A 6 19.24 -10.94 6.37
N ASP A 7 20.57 -10.89 6.23
CA ASP A 7 21.28 -11.18 4.99
C ASP A 7 21.67 -12.68 4.96
N ASN A 8 21.67 -13.28 3.77
CA ASN A 8 22.05 -14.68 3.51
C ASN A 8 21.01 -15.74 3.89
N MET A 9 19.73 -15.43 3.87
CA MET A 9 18.70 -16.46 3.84
C MET A 9 18.85 -17.29 2.56
N LYS A 10 18.51 -18.58 2.62
CA LYS A 10 18.66 -19.52 1.48
C LYS A 10 17.95 -19.05 0.20
N HIS A 11 16.99 -18.15 0.33
CA HIS A 11 16.17 -17.59 -0.75
C HIS A 11 16.53 -16.13 -1.08
N ASP A 12 17.55 -15.55 -0.47
CA ASP A 12 18.00 -14.20 -0.80
C ASP A 12 18.60 -14.21 -2.21
N PRO A 13 18.00 -13.50 -3.17
CA PRO A 13 18.64 -13.27 -4.44
C PRO A 13 19.80 -12.30 -4.24
N PHE A 14 20.89 -12.48 -5.00
CA PHE A 14 21.88 -11.41 -5.14
C PHE A 14 21.27 -10.24 -5.91
N ASP A 15 21.59 -8.99 -5.53
CA ASP A 15 21.04 -7.77 -6.14
C ASP A 15 21.13 -7.74 -7.68
N ASN A 16 22.15 -8.39 -8.26
CA ASN A 16 22.37 -8.45 -9.71
C ASN A 16 21.56 -9.54 -10.43
N MET A 17 20.73 -10.31 -9.70
CA MET A 17 19.89 -11.38 -10.25
C MET A 17 18.42 -11.02 -10.34
N VAL A 18 18.02 -9.87 -9.82
CA VAL A 18 16.64 -9.36 -9.84
C VAL A 18 16.59 -8.03 -10.59
N ALA A 19 15.55 -7.83 -11.39
CA ALA A 19 15.31 -6.55 -12.03
C ALA A 19 14.95 -5.50 -10.99
N ASP A 20 15.35 -4.25 -11.21
CA ASP A 20 14.90 -3.14 -10.36
C ASP A 20 13.38 -2.90 -10.50
N ALA A 21 12.83 -2.13 -9.57
CA ALA A 21 11.39 -1.90 -9.52
C ALA A 21 10.82 -1.24 -10.80
N VAL A 22 11.57 -0.33 -11.42
CA VAL A 22 11.11 0.37 -12.64
C VAL A 22 11.00 -0.61 -13.79
N GLU A 23 12.01 -1.47 -13.99
CA GLU A 23 11.98 -2.50 -15.02
C GLU A 23 10.86 -3.53 -14.79
N VAL A 24 10.60 -3.91 -13.53
CA VAL A 24 9.47 -4.79 -13.19
C VAL A 24 8.12 -4.12 -13.51
N TYR A 25 7.95 -2.84 -13.15
CA TYR A 25 6.73 -2.09 -13.49
C TYR A 25 6.52 -2.03 -15.00
N LYS A 26 7.55 -1.64 -15.78
CA LYS A 26 7.42 -1.55 -17.24
C LYS A 26 7.04 -2.90 -17.85
N HIS A 27 7.73 -3.97 -17.45
CA HIS A 27 7.46 -5.34 -17.93
C HIS A 27 6.02 -5.80 -17.65
N LEU A 28 5.49 -5.50 -16.46
CA LEU A 28 4.14 -5.90 -16.08
C LEU A 28 3.10 -5.04 -16.80
N LEU A 29 3.26 -3.71 -16.80
CA LEU A 29 2.30 -2.77 -17.36
C LEU A 29 2.16 -2.93 -18.88
N GLU A 30 3.26 -3.15 -19.61
CA GLU A 30 3.24 -3.32 -21.08
C GLU A 30 2.25 -4.41 -21.52
N LYS A 31 2.13 -5.49 -20.74
CA LYS A 31 1.29 -6.65 -21.03
C LYS A 31 -0.17 -6.49 -20.66
N GLN A 32 -0.54 -5.41 -19.99
CA GLN A 32 -1.90 -5.20 -19.50
C GLN A 32 -2.76 -4.44 -20.51
N ALA A 33 -4.07 -4.65 -20.41
CA ALA A 33 -5.03 -3.81 -21.11
C ALA A 33 -4.99 -2.38 -20.54
N ASP A 34 -5.34 -1.41 -21.37
CA ASP A 34 -5.43 -0.02 -20.93
C ASP A 34 -6.48 0.11 -19.81
N ASN A 35 -6.20 0.99 -18.84
CA ASN A 35 -7.06 1.24 -17.68
C ASN A 35 -7.49 -0.02 -16.89
N SER A 36 -6.64 -1.04 -16.83
CA SER A 36 -6.95 -2.30 -16.13
C SER A 36 -6.20 -2.44 -14.80
N VAL A 37 -5.06 -1.76 -14.64
CA VAL A 37 -4.15 -1.98 -13.51
C VAL A 37 -4.51 -1.07 -12.34
N VAL A 38 -4.53 -1.65 -11.14
CA VAL A 38 -4.55 -0.91 -9.87
C VAL A 38 -3.19 -1.09 -9.21
N ILE A 39 -2.57 0.02 -8.81
CA ILE A 39 -1.35 0.01 -7.99
C ILE A 39 -1.76 0.33 -6.55
N ILE A 40 -1.23 -0.44 -5.61
CA ILE A 40 -1.43 -0.25 -4.17
C ILE A 40 -0.07 0.05 -3.58
N SER A 41 0.14 1.30 -3.13
CA SER A 41 1.37 1.69 -2.44
C SER A 41 1.09 1.80 -0.95
N VAL A 42 1.57 0.82 -0.20
CA VAL A 42 1.53 0.79 1.27
C VAL A 42 2.88 1.14 1.91
N GLY A 43 3.80 1.66 1.10
CA GLY A 43 5.13 2.11 1.51
C GLY A 43 5.53 3.41 0.82
N PHE A 44 6.83 3.72 0.85
CA PHE A 44 7.39 4.93 0.27
C PHE A 44 7.22 4.98 -1.25
N LEU A 45 7.13 6.20 -1.80
CA LEU A 45 6.80 6.40 -3.21
C LEU A 45 8.01 6.50 -4.15
N ASN A 46 9.24 6.22 -3.68
CA ASN A 46 10.47 6.39 -4.48
C ASN A 46 10.47 5.54 -5.76
N ASN A 47 9.96 4.30 -5.72
CA ASN A 47 9.86 3.47 -6.94
C ASN A 47 8.87 4.06 -7.96
N LEU A 48 7.78 4.67 -7.51
CA LEU A 48 6.83 5.34 -8.39
C LEU A 48 7.38 6.66 -8.92
N HIS A 49 8.15 7.39 -8.11
CA HIS A 49 8.90 8.56 -8.54
C HIS A 49 9.84 8.21 -9.70
N ASP A 50 10.67 7.18 -9.54
CA ASP A 50 11.62 6.76 -10.57
C ASP A 50 10.91 6.26 -11.83
N LEU A 51 9.78 5.55 -11.66
CA LEU A 51 8.93 5.12 -12.78
C LEU A 51 8.32 6.29 -13.57
N LEU A 52 7.95 7.39 -12.89
CA LEU A 52 7.39 8.58 -13.55
C LEU A 52 8.48 9.43 -14.24
N LEU A 53 9.73 9.37 -13.78
CA LEU A 53 10.86 10.03 -14.44
C LEU A 53 11.28 9.32 -15.73
N ASP A 54 11.09 8.00 -15.80
CA ASP A 54 11.30 7.23 -17.04
C ASP A 54 10.17 7.55 -18.05
N PRO A 55 10.47 8.04 -19.27
CA PRO A 55 9.44 8.41 -20.25
C PRO A 55 8.54 7.26 -20.70
N GLU A 56 9.08 6.04 -20.79
CA GLU A 56 8.30 4.84 -21.11
C GLU A 56 7.44 4.43 -19.92
N GLY A 57 8.01 4.45 -18.72
CA GLY A 57 7.31 4.23 -17.46
C GLY A 57 6.11 5.16 -17.29
N PHE A 58 6.30 6.46 -17.51
CA PHE A 58 5.22 7.45 -17.49
C PHE A 58 4.13 7.14 -18.51
N ALA A 59 4.50 6.79 -19.75
CA ALA A 59 3.53 6.46 -20.80
C ALA A 59 2.73 5.19 -20.47
N LEU A 60 3.38 4.19 -19.88
CA LEU A 60 2.73 2.97 -19.39
C LEU A 60 1.79 3.26 -18.22
N VAL A 61 2.22 4.03 -17.22
CA VAL A 61 1.33 4.42 -16.11
C VAL A 61 0.08 5.13 -16.64
N LYS A 62 0.27 6.10 -17.53
CA LYS A 62 -0.83 6.88 -18.11
C LYS A 62 -1.83 6.04 -18.89
N SER A 63 -1.38 4.99 -19.58
CA SER A 63 -2.27 4.15 -20.41
C SER A 63 -2.89 2.98 -19.64
N LYS A 64 -2.13 2.38 -18.72
CA LYS A 64 -2.47 1.07 -18.11
C LYS A 64 -3.12 1.19 -16.75
N VAL A 65 -2.76 2.21 -15.97
CA VAL A 65 -3.15 2.31 -14.56
C VAL A 65 -4.44 3.11 -14.41
N ARG A 66 -5.47 2.47 -13.86
CA ARG A 66 -6.76 3.12 -13.57
C ARG A 66 -6.81 3.81 -12.21
N LEU A 67 -6.02 3.31 -11.25
CA LEU A 67 -6.02 3.79 -9.86
C LEU A 67 -4.67 3.53 -9.21
N LEU A 68 -4.14 4.54 -8.54
CA LEU A 68 -3.14 4.41 -7.49
C LEU A 68 -3.81 4.64 -6.13
N ALA A 69 -3.84 3.59 -5.29
CA ALA A 69 -4.25 3.69 -3.90
C ALA A 69 -3.01 3.84 -3.01
N VAL A 70 -2.94 4.89 -2.20
CA VAL A 70 -1.77 5.20 -1.36
C VAL A 70 -2.14 5.17 0.11
N MET A 71 -1.42 4.37 0.91
CA MET A 71 -1.45 4.47 2.36
C MET A 71 -0.59 5.65 2.79
N GLY A 72 -1.21 6.73 3.26
CA GLY A 72 -0.48 7.90 3.72
C GLY A 72 -1.39 8.95 4.31
N GLY A 73 -0.91 9.58 5.40
CA GLY A 73 -1.58 10.68 6.08
C GLY A 73 -1.87 11.85 5.15
N LEU A 74 -3.10 12.37 5.22
CA LEU A 74 -3.52 13.47 4.36
C LEU A 74 -2.77 14.78 4.65
N ASN A 75 -2.43 15.03 5.92
CA ASN A 75 -1.79 16.26 6.35
C ASN A 75 -0.55 15.96 7.17
N ASN A 76 0.61 16.36 6.66
CA ASN A 76 1.92 16.24 7.31
C ASN A 76 2.15 14.83 7.88
N ASP A 77 1.93 13.82 7.03
CA ASP A 77 2.14 12.42 7.35
C ASP A 77 3.46 12.18 8.11
N GLY A 78 3.46 11.18 8.99
CA GLY A 78 4.59 10.85 9.86
C GLY A 78 5.41 9.63 9.41
N PHE A 79 5.03 9.01 8.29
CA PHE A 79 5.58 7.72 7.87
C PHE A 79 5.81 7.64 6.36
N ASN A 80 4.89 7.04 5.59
CA ASN A 80 5.07 6.68 4.18
C ASN A 80 5.38 7.88 3.25
N LEU A 81 4.91 9.08 3.59
CA LEU A 81 5.09 10.26 2.74
C LEU A 81 6.27 11.16 3.17
N ILE A 82 7.09 10.73 4.15
CA ILE A 82 8.14 11.59 4.73
C ILE A 82 9.42 10.87 5.14
N ARG A 83 9.35 9.59 5.56
CA ARG A 83 10.54 8.91 6.10
C ARG A 83 11.59 8.65 5.03
N HIS A 84 12.81 8.40 5.49
CA HIS A 84 14.00 8.20 4.64
C HIS A 84 14.31 9.39 3.72
N ASP A 85 13.92 10.59 4.13
CA ASP A 85 14.13 11.84 3.37
C ASP A 85 13.44 11.82 1.99
N LEU A 86 12.32 11.10 1.86
CA LEU A 86 11.60 10.88 0.60
C LEU A 86 10.41 11.84 0.35
N VAL A 87 10.37 12.99 1.04
CA VAL A 87 9.25 13.93 0.92
C VAL A 87 9.17 14.56 -0.47
N ASP A 88 10.30 14.82 -1.11
CA ASP A 88 10.35 15.44 -2.44
C ASP A 88 9.93 14.44 -3.54
N GLN A 89 10.30 13.16 -3.39
CA GLN A 89 9.83 12.07 -4.25
C GLN A 89 8.32 11.89 -4.11
N THR A 90 7.81 11.98 -2.88
CA THR A 90 6.37 11.92 -2.62
C THR A 90 5.65 13.09 -3.26
N GLN A 91 6.16 14.31 -3.10
CA GLN A 91 5.62 15.49 -3.78
C GLN A 91 5.57 15.27 -5.29
N TYR A 92 6.66 14.81 -5.89
CA TYR A 92 6.74 14.61 -7.32
C TYR A 92 5.68 13.62 -7.83
N VAL A 93 5.46 12.51 -7.12
CA VAL A 93 4.42 11.53 -7.47
C VAL A 93 3.04 12.16 -7.35
N LEU A 94 2.74 12.83 -6.23
CA LEU A 94 1.45 13.50 -6.05
C LEU A 94 1.21 14.54 -7.15
N GLU A 95 2.23 15.30 -7.54
CA GLU A 95 2.16 16.36 -8.53
C GLU A 95 1.99 15.84 -9.97
N ASN A 96 2.70 14.77 -10.33
CA ASN A 96 2.85 14.33 -11.71
C ASN A 96 2.08 13.05 -12.06
N TRP A 97 1.38 12.42 -11.11
CA TRP A 97 0.60 11.23 -11.38
C TRP A 97 -0.42 11.49 -12.51
N PRO A 98 -0.41 10.74 -13.63
CA PRO A 98 -1.20 11.11 -14.81
C PRO A 98 -2.68 10.69 -14.73
N GLY A 99 -3.08 9.90 -13.73
CA GLY A 99 -4.41 9.33 -13.60
C GLY A 99 -5.06 9.62 -12.25
N THR A 100 -5.91 8.69 -11.80
CA THR A 100 -6.55 8.74 -10.49
C THR A 100 -5.59 8.27 -9.39
N LEU A 101 -5.44 9.08 -8.36
CA LEU A 101 -4.72 8.80 -7.12
C LEU A 101 -5.66 9.04 -5.95
N VAL A 102 -5.80 8.05 -5.07
CA VAL A 102 -6.60 8.17 -3.85
C VAL A 102 -5.80 7.76 -2.64
N THR A 103 -5.76 8.61 -1.62
CA THR A 103 -5.10 8.32 -0.36
C THR A 103 -6.08 7.73 0.66
N THR A 104 -5.56 6.88 1.54
CA THR A 104 -6.25 6.38 2.74
C THR A 104 -5.28 6.43 3.92
N HIS A 105 -5.72 6.88 5.10
CA HIS A 105 -4.82 7.01 6.27
C HIS A 105 -5.35 6.38 7.56
N VAL A 106 -6.61 5.95 7.57
CA VAL A 106 -7.22 5.29 8.73
C VAL A 106 -6.67 3.87 8.92
N GLY A 107 -7.06 3.22 10.02
CA GLY A 107 -6.65 1.85 10.34
C GLY A 107 -5.79 1.73 11.60
N GLY A 108 -5.40 2.85 12.22
CA GLY A 108 -4.63 2.85 13.47
C GLY A 108 -5.33 2.13 14.61
N ASP A 109 -6.64 2.35 14.74
CA ASP A 109 -7.48 1.75 15.77
C ASP A 109 -8.19 0.46 15.31
N MET A 110 -7.96 0.02 14.06
CA MET A 110 -8.51 -1.24 13.53
C MET A 110 -7.48 -2.34 13.74
N ILE A 111 -7.69 -3.17 14.76
CA ILE A 111 -6.71 -4.16 15.21
C ILE A 111 -7.08 -5.53 14.65
N THR A 112 -6.23 -6.07 13.77
CA THR A 112 -6.44 -7.36 13.10
C THR A 112 -5.22 -8.27 13.21
N GLY A 113 -5.40 -9.56 12.97
CA GLY A 113 -4.40 -10.62 13.12
C GLY A 113 -4.49 -11.40 14.43
N GLU A 114 -5.40 -11.05 15.34
CA GLU A 114 -5.60 -11.81 16.59
C GLU A 114 -6.00 -13.26 16.27
N THR A 115 -7.05 -13.45 15.48
CA THR A 115 -7.56 -14.76 15.05
C THR A 115 -6.53 -15.49 14.20
N LEU A 116 -5.79 -14.79 13.33
CA LEU A 116 -4.69 -15.37 12.55
C LEU A 116 -3.69 -16.08 13.48
N THR A 117 -3.21 -15.37 14.51
CA THR A 117 -2.21 -15.91 15.45
C THR A 117 -2.79 -16.97 16.39
N GLY A 118 -4.08 -16.90 16.71
CA GLY A 118 -4.76 -17.88 17.57
C GLY A 118 -5.17 -19.18 16.87
N THR A 119 -5.43 -19.14 15.56
CA THR A 119 -6.13 -20.25 14.86
C THR A 119 -5.36 -20.91 13.72
N THR A 120 -4.34 -20.25 13.16
CA THR A 120 -3.57 -20.84 12.05
C THR A 120 -2.36 -21.65 12.55
N PRO A 121 -1.81 -22.59 11.76
CA PRO A 121 -0.65 -23.40 12.17
C PRO A 121 0.56 -22.57 12.60
N THR A 122 1.32 -23.04 13.59
CA THR A 122 2.50 -22.33 14.14
C THR A 122 3.65 -22.17 13.14
N ASP A 123 3.67 -22.96 12.08
CA ASP A 123 4.62 -22.88 10.97
C ASP A 123 4.14 -21.97 9.83
N ASN A 124 2.96 -21.33 9.97
CA ASN A 124 2.51 -20.30 9.04
C ASN A 124 3.41 -19.04 9.17
N PRO A 125 4.13 -18.64 8.10
CA PRO A 125 5.04 -17.49 8.17
C PRO A 125 4.32 -16.16 8.43
N VAL A 126 3.07 -16.01 7.98
CA VAL A 126 2.28 -14.78 8.20
C VAL A 126 1.89 -14.68 9.67
N ARG A 127 1.47 -15.79 10.30
CA ARG A 127 1.25 -15.85 11.75
C ARG A 127 2.53 -15.46 12.48
N ARG A 128 3.67 -16.03 12.08
CA ARG A 128 4.94 -15.78 12.75
C ARG A 128 5.36 -14.31 12.67
N ALA A 129 5.13 -13.65 11.52
CA ALA A 129 5.39 -12.22 11.37
C ALA A 129 4.55 -11.39 12.35
N TYR A 130 3.26 -11.68 12.51
CA TYR A 130 2.39 -10.97 13.46
C TYR A 130 2.79 -11.20 14.93
N GLU A 131 3.18 -12.42 15.30
CA GLU A 131 3.64 -12.71 16.67
C GLU A 131 4.97 -12.01 17.01
N LEU A 132 5.85 -11.84 16.02
CA LEU A 132 7.17 -11.22 16.19
C LEU A 132 7.11 -9.69 16.23
N GLU A 133 6.20 -9.10 15.47
CA GLU A 133 6.05 -7.65 15.40
C GLU A 133 5.87 -7.06 16.80
N TRP A 134 6.75 -6.12 17.17
CA TRP A 134 6.80 -5.47 18.48
C TRP A 134 6.80 -6.41 19.70
N HIS A 135 7.22 -7.67 19.50
CA HIS A 135 7.25 -8.69 20.55
C HIS A 135 5.89 -8.94 21.23
N GLN A 136 4.80 -8.75 20.49
CA GLN A 136 3.44 -8.88 21.03
C GLN A 136 3.13 -10.33 21.46
N GLY A 137 3.61 -11.33 20.71
CA GLY A 137 3.21 -12.72 20.92
C GLY A 137 1.81 -13.01 20.38
N PRO A 138 1.23 -14.18 20.70
CA PRO A 138 -0.04 -14.60 20.12
C PRO A 138 -1.23 -13.81 20.67
N ASN A 139 -2.28 -13.67 19.85
CA ASN A 139 -3.58 -13.10 20.17
C ASN A 139 -3.60 -11.60 20.56
N ILE A 140 -2.78 -10.76 19.94
CA ILE A 140 -2.80 -9.31 20.19
C ILE A 140 -3.22 -8.48 18.97
N GLY A 141 -2.94 -8.97 17.75
CA GLY A 141 -3.23 -8.24 16.52
C GLY A 141 -2.40 -6.97 16.33
N ARG A 142 -2.68 -6.22 15.26
CA ARG A 142 -2.00 -4.98 14.87
C ARG A 142 -2.95 -4.05 14.13
N SER A 143 -2.70 -2.74 14.23
CA SER A 143 -3.26 -1.71 13.34
C SER A 143 -3.19 -2.10 11.87
N SER A 144 -4.24 -1.77 11.12
CA SER A 144 -4.52 -2.31 9.79
C SER A 144 -4.43 -1.29 8.65
N TRP A 145 -3.53 -0.29 8.75
CA TRP A 145 -3.40 0.79 7.76
C TRP A 145 -3.27 0.29 6.30
N ASP A 146 -2.39 -0.68 6.09
CA ASP A 146 -2.06 -1.23 4.77
C ASP A 146 -3.20 -2.10 4.23
N GLN A 147 -3.82 -2.89 5.12
CA GLN A 147 -4.96 -3.73 4.79
C GLN A 147 -6.17 -2.87 4.42
N VAL A 148 -6.43 -1.76 5.12
CA VAL A 148 -7.52 -0.83 4.77
C VAL A 148 -7.30 -0.22 3.39
N THR A 149 -6.06 0.19 3.07
CA THR A 149 -5.70 0.69 1.74
C THR A 149 -5.94 -0.36 0.65
N THR A 150 -5.58 -1.61 0.95
CA THR A 150 -5.79 -2.76 0.06
C THR A 150 -7.28 -3.04 -0.14
N MET A 151 -8.08 -2.99 0.93
CA MET A 151 -9.53 -3.15 0.87
C MET A 151 -10.19 -2.08 0.00
N TYR A 152 -9.73 -0.83 0.09
CA TYR A 152 -10.21 0.24 -0.78
C TYR A 152 -9.88 -0.05 -2.25
N ALA A 153 -8.63 -0.41 -2.55
CA ALA A 153 -8.19 -0.69 -3.91
C ALA A 153 -9.00 -1.81 -4.61
N ILE A 154 -9.48 -2.79 -3.84
CA ILE A 154 -10.24 -3.95 -4.35
C ILE A 154 -11.74 -3.66 -4.41
N PHE A 155 -12.32 -3.14 -3.33
CA PHE A 155 -13.77 -3.04 -3.16
C PHE A 155 -14.33 -1.65 -3.43
N GLY A 156 -13.48 -0.62 -3.45
CA GLY A 156 -13.83 0.78 -3.69
C GLY A 156 -15.07 1.22 -2.94
N ASN A 157 -16.01 1.82 -3.67
CA ASN A 157 -17.23 2.39 -3.13
C ASN A 157 -18.24 1.37 -2.53
N LYS A 158 -17.94 0.06 -2.52
CA LYS A 158 -18.73 -0.91 -1.76
C LYS A 158 -18.65 -0.58 -0.26
N TYR A 159 -17.43 -0.52 0.27
CA TYR A 159 -17.18 -0.28 1.70
C TYR A 159 -16.67 1.12 2.02
N PHE A 160 -16.21 1.86 1.01
CA PHE A 160 -15.59 3.17 1.22
C PHE A 160 -16.46 4.30 0.67
N LYS A 161 -16.31 5.48 1.26
CA LYS A 161 -16.80 6.73 0.72
C LYS A 161 -15.59 7.50 0.20
N GLU A 162 -15.63 7.86 -1.08
CA GLU A 162 -14.65 8.74 -1.69
C GLU A 162 -15.01 10.22 -1.49
N GLU A 163 -13.99 11.01 -1.22
CA GLU A 163 -14.06 12.46 -1.07
C GLU A 163 -13.14 13.11 -2.11
N TRP A 164 -13.73 14.05 -2.86
CA TRP A 164 -13.09 14.73 -3.98
C TRP A 164 -12.98 16.24 -3.77
N ASP A 165 -13.39 16.72 -2.59
CA ASP A 165 -13.29 18.11 -2.15
C ASP A 165 -12.31 18.19 -0.97
N GLY A 166 -11.46 19.21 -0.98
CA GLY A 166 -10.43 19.39 0.04
C GLY A 166 -9.02 19.27 -0.54
N GLY A 167 -8.11 18.70 0.23
CA GLY A 167 -6.70 18.63 -0.13
C GLY A 167 -5.84 18.08 1.01
N GLY A 168 -4.54 18.06 0.78
CA GLY A 168 -3.56 17.62 1.75
C GLY A 168 -2.32 18.48 1.76
N SER A 169 -1.40 18.14 2.67
CA SER A 169 -0.13 18.84 2.86
C SER A 169 1.00 17.87 3.18
N LEU A 170 2.18 18.15 2.66
CA LEU A 170 3.44 17.47 3.01
C LEU A 170 4.26 18.34 3.95
N ARG A 171 5.19 17.69 4.68
CA ARG A 171 6.03 18.37 5.67
C ARG A 171 6.99 19.41 5.09
N ASN A 172 7.29 19.34 3.80
CA ASN A 172 8.10 20.34 3.10
C ASN A 172 7.29 21.59 2.71
N GLY A 173 6.00 21.66 3.09
CA GLY A 173 5.11 22.80 2.82
C GLY A 173 4.33 22.69 1.52
N TYR A 174 4.57 21.66 0.70
CA TYR A 174 3.74 21.39 -0.48
C TYR A 174 2.30 21.09 -0.08
N THR A 175 1.35 21.65 -0.81
CA THR A 175 -0.07 21.36 -0.66
C THR A 175 -0.65 20.93 -2.00
N TRP A 176 -1.66 20.07 -1.95
CA TRP A 176 -2.42 19.69 -3.13
C TRP A 176 -3.90 19.79 -2.86
N SER A 177 -4.67 20.07 -3.91
CA SER A 177 -6.13 20.05 -3.86
C SER A 177 -6.66 18.75 -4.45
N PHE A 178 -7.78 18.30 -3.92
CA PHE A 178 -8.53 17.22 -4.54
C PHE A 178 -9.21 17.69 -5.83
N SER A 179 -9.43 16.73 -6.72
CA SER A 179 -10.11 16.92 -7.98
C SER A 179 -10.69 15.59 -8.42
N ALA A 180 -12.01 15.57 -8.66
CA ALA A 180 -12.74 14.36 -9.03
C ALA A 180 -12.09 13.63 -10.21
N GLY A 181 -11.76 12.35 -10.02
CA GLY A 181 -11.09 11.52 -11.03
C GLY A 181 -9.60 11.77 -11.20
N HIS A 182 -8.98 12.58 -10.34
CA HIS A 182 -7.53 12.81 -10.36
C HIS A 182 -6.90 12.63 -8.98
N ARG A 183 -7.34 13.38 -7.96
CA ARG A 183 -6.83 13.27 -6.58
C ARG A 183 -7.98 13.26 -5.60
N GLY A 184 -8.04 12.23 -4.77
CA GLY A 184 -9.09 12.11 -3.76
C GLY A 184 -8.60 11.43 -2.49
N TYR A 185 -9.56 11.26 -1.59
CA TYR A 185 -9.39 10.53 -0.34
C TYR A 185 -10.50 9.49 -0.21
N ALA A 186 -10.22 8.36 0.42
CA ALA A 186 -11.25 7.38 0.76
C ALA A 186 -11.20 7.02 2.25
N ALA A 187 -12.39 6.93 2.86
CA ALA A 187 -12.56 6.43 4.22
C ALA A 187 -13.59 5.29 4.23
N PRO A 188 -13.45 4.30 5.11
CA PRO A 188 -14.49 3.33 5.38
C PRO A 188 -15.81 4.01 5.72
N LYS A 189 -16.91 3.44 5.24
CA LYS A 189 -18.26 3.83 5.68
C LYS A 189 -18.54 3.34 7.11
N ASN A 190 -17.89 2.24 7.50
CA ASN A 190 -17.98 1.63 8.81
C ASN A 190 -16.65 0.95 9.13
N ASP A 191 -15.95 1.47 10.13
CA ASP A 191 -14.63 1.00 10.53
C ASP A 191 -14.67 -0.45 11.06
N LYS A 192 -15.67 -0.78 11.87
CA LYS A 192 -15.83 -2.12 12.46
C LYS A 192 -16.07 -3.18 11.38
N GLU A 193 -16.88 -2.85 10.37
CA GLU A 193 -17.15 -3.76 9.24
C GLU A 193 -15.88 -4.04 8.43
N ILE A 194 -15.06 -3.03 8.19
CA ILE A 194 -13.77 -3.21 7.51
C ILE A 194 -12.80 -4.04 8.34
N GLU A 195 -12.69 -3.76 9.64
CA GLU A 195 -11.85 -4.53 10.57
C GLU A 195 -12.26 -6.00 10.60
N ASP A 196 -13.56 -6.31 10.75
CA ASP A 196 -14.07 -7.68 10.77
C ASP A 196 -13.81 -8.41 9.44
N GLU A 197 -13.96 -7.70 8.31
CA GLU A 197 -13.72 -8.30 7.00
C GLU A 197 -12.23 -8.54 6.74
N ILE A 198 -11.34 -7.64 7.16
CA ILE A 198 -9.89 -7.84 7.12
C ILE A 198 -9.52 -9.08 7.95
N GLU A 199 -10.01 -9.15 9.20
CA GLU A 199 -9.76 -10.28 10.10
C GLU A 199 -10.20 -11.61 9.48
N ARG A 200 -11.41 -11.62 8.90
CA ARG A 200 -11.97 -12.78 8.22
C ARG A 200 -11.11 -13.17 7.02
N LEU A 201 -10.70 -12.21 6.16
CA LEU A 201 -9.91 -12.49 4.96
C LEU A 201 -8.51 -13.03 5.29
N MET A 202 -7.87 -12.52 6.35
CA MET A 202 -6.55 -12.97 6.79
C MET A 202 -6.52 -14.41 7.30
N THR A 203 -7.66 -14.95 7.69
CA THR A 203 -7.77 -16.33 8.23
C THR A 203 -8.25 -17.35 7.20
N LEU A 204 -8.64 -16.91 6.00
CA LEU A 204 -9.02 -17.82 4.93
C LEU A 204 -7.80 -18.57 4.40
N THR A 205 -7.94 -19.89 4.28
CA THR A 205 -6.97 -20.67 3.50
C THR A 205 -7.09 -20.26 2.03
N PRO A 206 -5.97 -20.03 1.32
CA PRO A 206 -6.00 -19.83 -0.12
C PRO A 206 -6.77 -20.97 -0.79
N LYS A 207 -7.67 -20.64 -1.71
CA LYS A 207 -8.33 -21.68 -2.50
C LYS A 207 -7.24 -22.36 -3.33
N MET A 208 -7.03 -23.65 -3.10
CA MET A 208 -6.25 -24.48 -4.01
C MET A 208 -7.02 -24.50 -5.33
N GLU A 209 -6.48 -23.86 -6.37
CA GLU A 209 -6.98 -24.06 -7.72
C GLU A 209 -6.67 -25.52 -8.10
N ASN A 210 -7.73 -26.29 -8.36
CA ASN A 210 -7.66 -27.62 -8.96
C ASN A 210 -7.58 -27.51 -10.48
#